data_AF-A0AA88WWX4-F1
#
_entry.id   AF-A0AA88WWX4-F1
#
_cell.length_a   1.000
_cell.length_b   1.000
_cell.length_c   1.000
_cell.angle_alpha   90.00
_cell.angle_beta   90.00
_cell.angle_gamma   90.00
#
_symmetry.space_group_name_H-M   'P 1'
#
loop_
_entity.id
_entity.type
_entity.pdbx_description
1 polymer ?
#
loop_
_entity_poly.entity_id
_entity_poly.type
_entity_poly.pdbx_seq_one_letter_code
_entity_poly.pdbx_strand_id
1 'polypeptide(L)'
;MVPVATITFSDDDSKDIKTPHDDPLVITIKAGNFDVKRVLIDNGSSAEILFYDAFKKMNIPTYRLRKMDGFSNHPVAAEGIVALPVAIGTPPTQANFMLDFMVVKVPSAYNAILGRPTLNRLQAVVSTYNLKMKFPTEHRIGEVKGDQTTAQGFTIEYALRFGFQASNNEAEYEALLAGIRLAHVLKVDSLLVHSDSQLVVNYVLGDYEARGERMAQYLNLVKTSAVKFQNFTIRQIPRDQNTQAYTLSRLASAEETDVRRPVYLEFLKDRSISSPAEIEIIEQEPC
;
A
#
# COMPACT_ATOMS: atom_id res chain seq x y z
N MET A 1 37.60 22.15 14.90
CA MET A 1 36.41 21.29 14.86
C MET A 1 35.24 22.15 14.44
N VAL A 2 34.52 21.78 13.39
CA VAL A 2 33.22 22.40 13.05
C VAL A 2 32.20 21.89 14.08
N PRO A 3 31.34 22.73 14.69
CA PRO A 3 30.36 22.28 15.66
C PRO A 3 29.42 21.25 15.03
N VAL A 4 29.25 20.10 15.68
CA VAL A 4 28.19 19.15 15.32
C VAL A 4 26.87 19.83 15.67
N ALA A 5 26.02 20.07 14.67
CA ALA A 5 24.73 20.71 14.88
C ALA A 5 23.83 19.82 15.77
N THR A 6 23.26 20.37 16.84
CA THR A 6 22.35 19.65 17.73
C THR A 6 21.03 19.37 17.02
N ILE A 7 20.61 18.10 17.01
CA ILE A 7 19.30 17.69 16.52
C ILE A 7 18.29 17.70 17.67
N THR A 8 17.18 18.42 17.49
CA THR A 8 16.06 18.45 18.43
C THR A 8 14.75 18.17 17.71
N PHE A 9 13.77 17.62 18.43
CA PHE A 9 12.39 17.50 17.99
C PHE A 9 11.50 18.34 18.91
N SER A 10 10.54 19.06 18.34
CA SER A 10 9.55 19.87 19.07
C SER A 10 8.13 19.47 18.66
N ASP A 11 7.12 20.02 19.33
CA ASP A 11 5.71 19.78 19.01
C ASP A 11 5.38 20.12 17.54
N ASP A 12 6.10 21.08 16.95
CA ASP A 12 5.99 21.45 15.54
C ASP A 12 6.28 20.28 14.58
N ASP A 13 7.14 19.34 14.98
CA ASP A 13 7.49 18.17 14.17
C ASP A 13 6.33 17.15 14.06
N SER A 14 5.36 17.23 14.98
CA SER A 14 4.23 16.29 15.09
C SER A 14 2.90 16.86 14.61
N LYS A 15 2.81 18.17 14.29
CA LYS A 15 1.54 18.88 14.02
C LYS A 15 0.65 18.25 12.95
N ASP A 16 1.27 17.66 11.94
CA ASP A 16 0.57 17.08 10.80
C ASP A 16 0.45 15.56 10.89
N ILE A 17 0.92 14.96 11.98
CA ILE A 17 0.90 13.52 12.16
C ILE A 17 -0.45 13.10 12.73
N LYS A 18 -1.13 12.20 12.03
CA LYS A 18 -2.37 11.58 12.51
C LYS A 18 -2.02 10.67 13.68
N THR A 19 -2.65 10.89 14.83
CA THR A 19 -2.45 10.13 16.06
C THR A 19 -3.77 9.51 16.55
N PRO A 20 -3.73 8.40 17.32
CA PRO A 20 -2.55 7.58 17.61
C PRO A 20 -2.06 6.85 16.35
N HIS A 21 -0.77 6.52 16.30
CA HIS A 21 -0.20 5.74 15.21
C HIS A 21 0.98 4.89 15.68
N ASP A 22 1.25 3.83 14.93
CA ASP A 22 2.44 2.97 15.02
C ASP A 22 3.07 2.83 13.62
N ASP A 23 2.94 3.87 12.79
CA ASP A 23 3.30 3.80 11.38
C ASP A 23 4.82 3.65 11.20
N PRO A 24 5.28 2.86 10.22
CA PRO A 24 6.70 2.84 9.87
C PRO A 24 7.11 4.17 9.25
N LEU A 25 8.36 4.60 9.49
CA LEU A 25 8.90 5.76 8.80
C LEU A 25 9.20 5.41 7.33
N VAL A 26 8.28 5.79 6.46
CA VAL A 26 8.37 5.58 5.02
C VAL A 26 8.49 6.92 4.31
N ILE A 27 9.50 7.05 3.44
CA ILE A 27 9.83 8.30 2.77
C ILE A 27 9.86 8.13 1.25
N THR A 28 10.03 9.25 0.56
CA THR A 28 10.42 9.29 -0.85
C THR A 28 11.84 9.83 -0.95
N ILE A 29 12.68 9.21 -1.77
CA ILE A 29 14.04 9.69 -2.08
C ILE A 29 14.19 9.84 -3.58
N LYS A 30 15.15 10.67 -4.01
CA LYS A 30 15.60 10.65 -5.39
C LYS A 30 16.71 9.63 -5.54
N ALA A 31 16.58 8.68 -6.45
CA ALA A 31 17.63 7.71 -6.79
C ALA A 31 17.79 7.62 -8.31
N GLY A 32 18.98 7.98 -8.81
CA GLY A 32 19.16 8.22 -10.24
C GLY A 32 18.25 9.37 -10.71
N ASN A 33 17.47 9.09 -11.75
CA ASN A 33 16.51 10.04 -12.32
C ASN A 33 15.08 9.85 -11.80
N PHE A 34 14.88 9.04 -10.76
CA PHE A 34 13.56 8.63 -10.30
C PHE A 34 13.31 9.06 -8.86
N ASP A 35 12.06 9.45 -8.60
CA ASP A 35 11.54 9.56 -7.24
C ASP A 35 11.06 8.18 -6.78
N VAL A 36 11.86 7.55 -5.92
CA VAL A 36 11.56 6.25 -5.35
C VAL A 36 10.71 6.49 -4.10
N LYS A 37 9.41 6.25 -4.22
CA LYS A 37 8.44 6.25 -3.10
C LYS A 37 8.53 4.95 -2.31
N ARG A 38 7.85 4.84 -1.16
CA ARG A 38 7.82 3.63 -0.32
C ARG A 38 9.23 3.16 0.10
N VAL A 39 10.07 4.09 0.52
CA VAL A 39 11.40 3.77 1.04
C VAL A 39 11.30 3.67 2.56
N LEU A 40 11.49 2.47 3.09
CA LEU A 40 11.47 2.25 4.54
C LEU A 40 12.79 2.72 5.15
N ILE A 41 12.71 3.49 6.24
CA ILE A 41 13.85 3.76 7.12
C ILE A 41 13.91 2.66 8.17
N ASP A 42 14.95 1.82 8.12
CA ASP A 42 15.07 0.64 8.98
C ASP A 42 16.38 0.63 9.78
N ASN A 43 16.27 0.95 11.07
CA ASN A 43 17.39 0.89 12.02
C ASN A 43 17.88 -0.55 12.30
N GLY A 44 17.13 -1.57 11.93
CA GLY A 44 17.50 -2.99 12.06
C GLY A 44 18.30 -3.51 10.86
N SER A 45 18.11 -2.92 9.67
CA SER A 45 18.78 -3.38 8.45
C SER A 45 20.27 -3.08 8.44
N SER A 46 21.08 -4.05 8.01
CA SER A 46 22.53 -3.92 7.81
C SER A 46 22.93 -3.62 6.36
N ALA A 47 21.95 -3.51 5.45
CA ALA A 47 22.18 -3.26 4.04
C ALA A 47 21.13 -2.30 3.48
N GLU A 48 21.49 -1.68 2.37
CA GLU A 48 20.59 -0.86 1.57
C GLU A 48 19.97 -1.77 0.52
N ILE A 49 18.64 -1.87 0.50
CA ILE A 49 17.94 -2.81 -0.38
C ILE A 49 17.15 -2.03 -1.41
N LEU A 50 17.24 -2.44 -2.68
CA LEU A 50 16.32 -2.02 -3.73
C LEU A 50 15.55 -3.26 -4.19
N PHE A 51 14.23 -3.27 -4.03
CA PHE A 51 13.45 -4.43 -4.44
C PHE A 51 13.37 -4.52 -5.97
N TYR A 52 13.41 -5.74 -6.48
CA TYR A 52 13.58 -6.02 -7.91
C TYR A 52 12.49 -5.39 -8.79
N ASP A 53 11.24 -5.31 -8.31
CA ASP A 53 10.17 -4.65 -9.05
C ASP A 53 10.37 -3.14 -9.17
N ALA A 54 10.92 -2.48 -8.14
CA ALA A 54 11.31 -1.08 -8.21
C ALA A 54 12.49 -0.90 -9.17
N PHE A 55 13.51 -1.76 -9.08
CA PHE A 55 14.66 -1.76 -10.01
C PHE A 55 14.22 -1.83 -11.48
N LYS A 56 13.29 -2.73 -11.83
CA LYS A 56 12.72 -2.83 -13.18
C LYS A 56 11.96 -1.56 -13.59
N LYS A 57 11.14 -1.00 -12.70
CA LYS A 57 10.37 0.23 -12.98
C LYS A 57 11.26 1.45 -13.18
N MET A 58 12.42 1.48 -12.54
CA MET A 58 13.46 2.49 -12.77
C MET A 58 14.20 2.30 -14.11
N ASN A 59 13.86 1.29 -14.89
CA ASN A 59 14.46 0.98 -16.18
C ASN A 59 16.00 0.94 -16.14
N ILE A 60 16.56 0.45 -15.02
CA ILE A 60 18.00 0.31 -14.87
C ILE A 60 18.43 -0.96 -15.61
N PRO A 61 19.36 -0.88 -16.58
CA PRO A 61 19.80 -2.06 -17.30
C PRO A 61 20.45 -3.09 -16.38
N THR A 62 20.09 -4.37 -16.55
CA THR A 62 20.60 -5.48 -15.71
C THR A 62 22.12 -5.64 -15.76
N TYR A 63 22.79 -5.25 -16.86
CA TYR A 63 24.25 -5.28 -16.95
C TYR A 63 24.94 -4.31 -15.96
N ARG A 64 24.22 -3.36 -15.37
CA ARG A 64 24.74 -2.49 -14.29
C ARG A 64 24.80 -3.20 -12.93
N LEU A 65 24.21 -4.38 -12.80
CA LEU A 65 24.31 -5.19 -11.58
C LEU A 65 25.69 -5.83 -11.51
N ARG A 66 26.41 -5.53 -10.43
CA ARG A 66 27.64 -6.22 -10.07
C ARG A 66 27.27 -7.50 -9.33
N LYS A 67 27.85 -8.64 -9.75
CA LYS A 67 27.72 -9.90 -9.01
C LYS A 67 28.36 -9.76 -7.63
N MET A 68 27.78 -10.43 -6.64
CA MET A 68 28.36 -10.53 -5.32
C MET A 68 29.25 -11.76 -5.26
N ASP A 69 30.55 -11.57 -5.05
CA ASP A 69 31.47 -12.67 -4.84
C ASP A 69 31.28 -13.20 -3.40
N GLY A 70 30.93 -14.48 -3.24
CA GLY A 70 31.00 -15.15 -1.93
C GLY A 70 29.69 -15.64 -1.28
N PHE A 71 28.53 -15.58 -1.94
CA PHE A 71 27.33 -16.28 -1.43
C PHE A 71 27.30 -17.72 -1.93
N SER A 72 27.77 -18.62 -1.07
CA SER A 72 27.77 -20.08 -1.19
C SER A 72 26.42 -20.68 -1.60
N ASN A 73 26.41 -21.54 -2.63
CA ASN A 73 25.52 -22.70 -2.92
C ASN A 73 24.03 -22.72 -2.51
N HIS A 74 23.43 -21.59 -2.17
CA HIS A 74 22.00 -21.43 -1.92
C HIS A 74 21.49 -20.29 -2.79
N PRO A 75 20.26 -20.37 -3.33
CA PRO A 75 19.65 -19.28 -4.07
C PRO A 75 19.35 -18.14 -3.08
N VAL A 76 20.33 -17.27 -2.85
CA VAL A 76 20.06 -15.98 -2.21
C VAL A 76 19.20 -15.21 -3.20
N ALA A 77 18.05 -14.70 -2.76
CA ALA A 77 17.15 -13.90 -3.59
C ALA A 77 17.75 -12.55 -4.04
N ALA A 78 19.06 -12.37 -3.92
CA ALA A 78 19.78 -11.17 -4.31
C ALA A 78 20.35 -11.32 -5.73
N GLU A 79 20.00 -10.38 -6.59
CA GLU A 79 20.36 -10.37 -8.02
C GLU A 79 21.73 -9.71 -8.26
N GLY A 80 22.18 -8.86 -7.33
CA GLY A 80 23.47 -8.17 -7.40
C GLY A 80 23.43 -6.81 -6.71
N ILE A 81 24.46 -6.00 -6.93
CA ILE A 81 24.59 -4.65 -6.36
C ILE A 81 24.54 -3.61 -7.49
N VAL A 82 23.78 -2.52 -7.28
CA VAL A 82 23.76 -1.36 -8.17
C VAL A 82 24.13 -0.09 -7.41
N ALA A 83 25.04 0.71 -7.98
CA ALA A 83 25.38 2.04 -7.47
C ALA A 83 24.47 3.10 -8.10
N LEU A 84 23.76 3.87 -7.28
CA LEU A 84 22.90 4.97 -7.72
C LEU A 84 23.23 6.27 -6.98
N PRO A 85 23.19 7.43 -7.67
CA PRO A 85 23.22 8.72 -6.98
C PRO A 85 21.90 8.90 -6.24
N VAL A 86 21.97 9.24 -4.95
CA VAL A 86 20.83 9.38 -4.06
C VAL A 86 20.80 10.80 -3.49
N ALA A 87 19.61 11.39 -3.46
CA ALA A 87 19.33 12.62 -2.71
C ALA A 87 18.24 12.36 -1.66
N ILE A 88 18.52 12.76 -0.42
CA ILE A 88 17.63 12.62 0.74
C ILE A 88 17.42 13.99 1.37
N GLY A 89 16.16 14.36 1.63
CA GLY A 89 15.79 15.70 2.08
C GLY A 89 15.48 16.63 0.90
N THR A 90 15.33 17.91 1.21
CA THR A 90 15.01 18.96 0.22
C THR A 90 16.09 20.05 0.20
N PRO A 91 16.35 20.69 -0.94
CA PRO A 91 17.26 21.84 -0.97
C PRO A 91 16.77 22.94 -0.01
N PRO A 92 17.68 23.65 0.68
CA PRO A 92 19.14 23.57 0.61
C PRO A 92 19.78 22.55 1.58
N THR A 93 18.98 21.79 2.35
CA THR A 93 19.46 20.89 3.41
C THR A 93 19.36 19.41 3.03
N GLN A 94 19.50 19.10 1.75
CA GLN A 94 19.52 17.72 1.26
C GLN A 94 20.93 17.12 1.34
N ALA A 95 21.00 15.83 1.59
CA ALA A 95 22.24 15.06 1.44
C ALA A 95 22.28 14.41 0.05
N ASN A 96 23.42 14.52 -0.64
CA ASN A 96 23.65 13.91 -1.95
C ASN A 96 24.86 12.98 -1.89
N PHE A 97 24.70 11.72 -2.30
CA PHE A 97 25.81 10.77 -2.33
C PHE A 97 25.52 9.55 -3.21
N MET A 98 26.57 8.86 -3.63
CA MET A 98 26.44 7.53 -4.24
C MET A 98 26.12 6.49 -3.17
N LEU A 99 25.15 5.63 -3.47
CA LEU A 99 24.71 4.52 -2.62
C LEU A 99 24.69 3.21 -3.40
N ASP A 100 25.24 2.16 -2.79
CA ASP A 100 25.19 0.80 -3.30
C ASP A 100 23.96 0.10 -2.73
N PHE A 101 22.99 -0.21 -3.60
CA PHE A 101 21.82 -1.00 -3.26
C PHE A 101 22.04 -2.47 -3.61
N MET A 102 21.79 -3.35 -2.65
CA MET A 102 21.59 -4.77 -2.92
C MET A 102 20.21 -4.97 -3.55
N VAL A 103 20.16 -5.49 -4.77
CA VAL A 103 18.91 -5.76 -5.47
C VAL A 103 18.37 -7.11 -5.05
N VAL A 104 17.18 -7.14 -4.46
CA VAL A 104 16.56 -8.36 -3.93
C VAL A 104 15.24 -8.65 -4.64
N LYS A 105 15.09 -9.88 -5.13
CA LYS A 105 13.91 -10.41 -5.81
C LYS A 105 13.04 -11.22 -4.86
N VAL A 106 12.45 -10.51 -3.90
CA VAL A 106 11.36 -10.99 -3.04
C VAL A 106 10.20 -10.01 -3.12
N PRO A 107 8.94 -10.48 -3.02
CA PRO A 107 7.79 -9.59 -2.86
C PRO A 107 7.98 -8.68 -1.64
N SER A 108 7.65 -7.40 -1.79
CA SER A 108 7.78 -6.41 -0.71
C SER A 108 6.77 -5.30 -0.85
N ALA A 109 6.27 -4.80 0.28
CA ALA A 109 5.45 -3.60 0.35
C ALA A 109 6.25 -2.32 0.04
N TYR A 110 7.57 -2.38 0.20
CA TYR A 110 8.49 -1.27 -0.01
C TYR A 110 9.20 -1.37 -1.36
N ASN A 111 9.58 -0.23 -1.91
CA ASN A 111 10.42 -0.20 -3.11
C ASN A 111 11.90 -0.27 -2.74
N ALA A 112 12.29 0.28 -1.58
CA ALA A 112 13.64 0.22 -1.06
C ALA A 112 13.66 0.25 0.47
N ILE A 113 14.79 -0.13 1.07
CA ILE A 113 15.09 0.01 2.48
C ILE A 113 16.39 0.81 2.59
N LEU A 114 16.37 1.85 3.42
CA LEU A 114 17.58 2.52 3.89
C LEU A 114 17.92 2.02 5.29
N GLY A 115 19.09 1.40 5.40
CA GLY A 115 19.53 0.72 6.61
C GLY A 115 20.47 1.55 7.47
N ARG A 116 21.01 0.91 8.51
CA ARG A 116 22.04 1.49 9.38
C ARG A 116 23.24 2.07 8.63
N PRO A 117 23.77 1.47 7.54
CA PRO A 117 24.89 2.08 6.82
C PRO A 117 24.60 3.51 6.34
N THR A 118 23.46 3.75 5.69
CA THR A 118 23.04 5.11 5.29
C THR A 118 22.80 6.01 6.50
N LEU A 119 22.10 5.51 7.52
CA LEU A 119 21.74 6.31 8.69
C LEU A 119 22.96 6.76 9.50
N ASN A 120 23.92 5.87 9.70
CA ASN A 120 25.18 6.19 10.37
C ASN A 120 26.03 7.16 9.54
N ARG A 121 26.05 7.00 8.20
CA ARG A 121 26.74 7.92 7.28
C ARG A 121 26.20 9.34 7.40
N LEU A 122 24.88 9.48 7.52
CA LEU A 122 24.21 10.76 7.68
C LEU A 122 24.24 11.30 9.11
N GLN A 123 24.70 10.52 10.10
CA GLN A 123 24.50 10.82 11.53
C GLN A 123 23.02 11.13 11.82
N ALA A 124 22.13 10.38 11.17
CA ALA A 124 20.71 10.62 11.21
C ALA A 124 20.12 10.22 12.57
N VAL A 125 19.20 11.03 13.06
CA VAL A 125 18.35 10.71 14.21
C VAL A 125 16.95 10.49 13.69
N VAL A 126 16.44 9.28 13.90
CA VAL A 126 15.10 8.85 13.50
C VAL A 126 14.18 8.94 14.71
N SER A 127 13.08 9.68 14.56
CA SER A 127 12.00 9.72 15.53
C SER A 127 10.77 9.06 14.93
N THR A 128 10.44 7.86 15.41
CA THR A 128 9.21 7.15 15.01
C THR A 128 7.95 7.90 15.48
N TYR A 129 7.96 8.46 16.70
CA TYR A 129 6.84 9.24 17.23
C TYR A 129 6.44 10.42 16.33
N ASN A 130 7.41 11.24 15.93
CA ASN A 130 7.21 12.38 15.01
C ASN A 130 7.17 11.97 13.52
N LEU A 131 7.32 10.69 13.19
CA LEU A 131 7.55 10.19 11.82
C LEU A 131 8.51 11.07 11.02
N LYS A 132 9.69 11.34 11.58
CA LYS A 132 10.66 12.24 10.99
C LYS A 132 12.08 11.74 11.21
N MET A 133 12.92 11.91 10.20
CA MET A 133 14.36 11.74 10.27
C MET A 133 15.02 13.10 10.11
N LYS A 134 15.99 13.41 10.99
CA LYS A 134 16.82 14.61 10.92
C LYS A 134 18.29 14.22 10.80
N PHE A 135 19.07 14.99 10.05
CA PHE A 135 20.51 14.77 9.87
C PHE A 135 21.24 16.10 9.69
N PRO A 136 22.50 16.22 10.14
CA PRO A 136 23.30 17.40 9.87
C PRO A 136 23.60 17.56 8.36
N THR A 137 23.63 18.81 7.90
CA THR A 137 24.23 19.22 6.61
C THR A 137 25.18 20.39 6.84
N GLU A 138 25.95 20.77 5.82
CA GLU A 138 26.89 21.91 5.90
C GLU A 138 26.19 23.24 6.23
N HIS A 139 24.91 23.38 5.84
CA HIS A 139 24.17 24.63 6.03
C HIS A 139 23.35 24.61 7.33
N ARG A 140 22.50 23.59 7.51
CA ARG A 140 21.52 23.45 8.62
C ARG A 140 21.16 21.98 8.83
N ILE A 141 20.27 21.68 9.77
CA ILE A 141 19.69 20.34 9.89
C ILE A 141 18.78 20.07 8.67
N GLY A 142 19.09 18.99 7.95
CA GLY A 142 18.21 18.39 6.96
C GLY A 142 17.15 17.56 7.64
N GLU A 143 15.95 17.55 7.07
CA GLU A 143 14.85 16.75 7.58
C GLU A 143 14.09 16.05 6.46
N VAL A 144 13.56 14.88 6.79
CA VAL A 144 12.63 14.14 5.95
C VAL A 144 11.48 13.68 6.82
N LYS A 145 10.27 14.02 6.37
CA LYS A 145 9.02 13.61 6.99
C LYS A 145 8.52 12.30 6.36
N GLY A 146 7.98 11.43 7.19
CA GLY A 146 7.30 10.21 6.78
C GLY A 146 5.97 10.51 6.09
N ASP A 147 5.65 9.73 5.07
CA ASP A 147 4.37 9.77 4.39
C ASP A 147 3.45 8.68 4.98
N GLN A 148 2.59 9.07 5.92
CA GLN A 148 1.61 8.16 6.54
C GLN A 148 0.66 7.51 5.52
N THR A 149 0.34 8.22 4.44
CA THR A 149 -0.52 7.69 3.37
C THR A 149 0.19 6.56 2.63
N THR A 150 1.49 6.71 2.41
CA THR A 150 2.29 5.69 1.73
C THR A 150 2.71 4.55 2.68
N ALA A 151 2.82 4.81 3.99
CA ALA A 151 3.17 3.83 5.02
C ALA A 151 2.04 2.82 5.30
N GLN A 152 0.79 3.25 5.23
CA GLN A 152 -0.40 2.42 5.51
C GLN A 152 -0.90 1.62 4.29
N GLY A 153 -0.19 1.68 3.16
CA GLY A 153 -0.73 1.23 1.88
C GLY A 153 -1.71 2.25 1.31
N PHE A 154 -2.21 2.03 0.10
CA PHE A 154 -3.20 2.93 -0.51
C PHE A 154 -4.62 2.40 -0.25
N THR A 155 -5.54 3.31 0.07
CA THR A 155 -6.97 2.98 0.21
C THR A 155 -7.70 3.39 -1.07
N ILE A 156 -8.44 2.46 -1.66
CA ILE A 156 -9.39 2.77 -2.73
C ILE A 156 -10.78 2.82 -2.14
N GLU A 157 -11.45 3.97 -2.26
CA GLU A 157 -12.86 4.11 -1.93
C GLU A 157 -13.70 3.81 -3.16
N TYR A 158 -14.46 2.71 -3.09
CA TYR A 158 -15.28 2.20 -4.17
C TYR A 158 -16.72 2.01 -3.70
N ALA A 159 -17.68 2.53 -4.46
CA ALA A 159 -19.10 2.50 -4.11
C ALA A 159 -19.94 2.00 -5.29
N LEU A 160 -21.02 1.27 -4.99
CA LEU A 160 -21.93 0.69 -5.98
C LEU A 160 -23.29 1.39 -5.93
N ARG A 161 -23.78 1.83 -7.09
CA ARG A 161 -25.16 2.26 -7.28
C ARG A 161 -25.92 1.21 -8.08
N PHE A 162 -27.05 0.75 -7.57
CA PHE A 162 -27.84 -0.30 -8.21
C PHE A 162 -28.94 0.27 -9.10
N GLY A 163 -29.03 -0.23 -10.33
CA GLY A 163 -30.15 -0.02 -11.25
C GLY A 163 -31.35 -0.95 -10.98
N PHE A 164 -31.30 -1.74 -9.91
CA PHE A 164 -32.31 -2.71 -9.50
C PHE A 164 -32.60 -2.59 -8.00
N GLN A 165 -33.77 -3.05 -7.55
CA GLN A 165 -34.06 -3.15 -6.12
C GLN A 165 -33.29 -4.31 -5.49
N ALA A 166 -32.30 -3.98 -4.66
CA ALA A 166 -31.53 -4.91 -3.87
C ALA A 166 -32.02 -4.90 -2.42
N SER A 167 -32.16 -6.08 -1.82
CA SER A 167 -32.25 -6.23 -0.37
C SER A 167 -30.90 -5.94 0.29
N ASN A 168 -30.88 -5.69 1.60
CA ASN A 168 -29.62 -5.49 2.33
C ASN A 168 -28.63 -6.65 2.12
N ASN A 169 -29.11 -7.89 2.19
CA ASN A 169 -28.25 -9.06 1.97
C ASN A 169 -27.67 -9.09 0.54
N GLU A 170 -28.49 -8.80 -0.48
CA GLU A 170 -27.99 -8.73 -1.86
C GLU A 170 -26.95 -7.61 -2.02
N ALA A 171 -27.18 -6.43 -1.41
CA ALA A 171 -26.24 -5.32 -1.45
C ALA A 171 -24.88 -5.67 -0.81
N GLU A 172 -24.88 -6.40 0.31
CA GLU A 172 -23.64 -6.89 0.95
C GLU A 172 -22.87 -7.86 0.04
N TYR A 173 -23.57 -8.77 -0.66
CA TYR A 173 -22.93 -9.68 -1.61
C TYR A 173 -22.39 -8.97 -2.85
N GLU A 174 -23.11 -7.98 -3.38
CA GLU A 174 -22.63 -7.16 -4.50
C GLU A 174 -21.39 -6.36 -4.11
N ALA A 175 -21.38 -5.77 -2.91
CA ALA A 175 -20.23 -5.06 -2.37
C ALA A 175 -19.01 -5.99 -2.20
N LEU A 176 -19.23 -7.20 -1.66
CA LEU A 176 -18.18 -8.22 -1.54
C LEU A 176 -17.62 -8.63 -2.89
N LEU A 177 -18.48 -8.90 -3.87
CA LEU A 177 -18.08 -9.30 -5.22
C LEU A 177 -17.31 -8.19 -5.93
N ALA A 178 -17.71 -6.93 -5.77
CA ALA A 178 -16.98 -5.78 -6.29
C ALA A 178 -15.59 -5.66 -5.65
N GLY A 179 -15.49 -5.81 -4.33
CA GLY A 179 -14.19 -5.83 -3.64
C GLY A 179 -13.27 -6.95 -4.11
N ILE A 180 -13.80 -8.16 -4.29
CA ILE A 180 -13.06 -9.31 -4.84
C ILE A 180 -12.61 -9.04 -6.27
N ARG A 181 -13.49 -8.50 -7.12
CA ARG A 181 -13.18 -8.15 -8.51
C ARG A 181 -12.07 -7.09 -8.58
N LEU A 182 -12.15 -6.05 -7.75
CA LEU A 182 -11.12 -5.02 -7.64
C LEU A 182 -9.78 -5.62 -7.20
N ALA A 183 -9.77 -6.50 -6.19
CA ALA A 183 -8.55 -7.18 -5.74
C ALA A 183 -7.91 -8.04 -6.85
N HIS A 184 -8.73 -8.67 -7.71
CA HIS A 184 -8.24 -9.39 -8.90
C HIS A 184 -7.60 -8.46 -9.92
N VAL A 185 -8.24 -7.33 -10.25
CA VAL A 185 -7.68 -6.32 -11.17
C VAL A 185 -6.35 -5.78 -10.65
N LEU A 186 -6.24 -5.60 -9.33
CA LEU A 186 -5.01 -5.16 -8.66
C LEU A 186 -3.96 -6.27 -8.48
N LYS A 187 -4.23 -7.49 -8.94
CA LYS A 187 -3.33 -8.66 -8.87
C LYS A 187 -2.86 -8.95 -7.44
N VAL A 188 -3.78 -8.85 -6.48
CA VAL A 188 -3.52 -9.20 -5.07
C VAL A 188 -3.42 -10.71 -4.91
N ASP A 189 -2.36 -11.21 -4.27
CA ASP A 189 -2.18 -12.66 -4.02
C ASP A 189 -2.97 -13.17 -2.79
N SER A 190 -3.08 -12.35 -1.74
CA SER A 190 -3.71 -12.71 -0.47
C SER A 190 -4.74 -11.65 -0.06
N LEU A 191 -5.99 -12.07 0.09
CA LEU A 191 -7.12 -11.18 0.38
C LEU A 191 -7.73 -11.46 1.75
N LEU A 192 -7.75 -10.44 2.62
CA LEU A 192 -8.50 -10.42 3.87
C LEU A 192 -9.71 -9.48 3.73
N VAL A 193 -10.90 -10.03 3.89
CA VAL A 193 -12.16 -9.32 3.84
C VAL A 193 -12.68 -9.12 5.26
N HIS A 194 -13.09 -7.88 5.58
CA HIS A 194 -13.85 -7.58 6.78
C HIS A 194 -15.28 -7.24 6.40
N SER A 195 -16.26 -7.84 7.08
CA SER A 195 -17.68 -7.57 6.88
C SER A 195 -18.39 -7.53 8.22
N ASP A 196 -19.37 -6.64 8.39
CA ASP A 196 -20.28 -6.61 9.53
C ASP A 196 -21.51 -7.52 9.33
N SER A 197 -21.68 -8.09 8.13
CA SER A 197 -22.74 -9.05 7.82
C SER A 197 -22.35 -10.46 8.24
N GLN A 198 -22.81 -10.86 9.42
CA GLN A 198 -22.62 -12.24 9.93
C GLN A 198 -23.09 -13.30 8.94
N LEU A 199 -24.16 -13.01 8.21
CA LEU A 199 -24.73 -13.89 7.20
C LEU A 199 -23.75 -14.14 6.04
N VAL A 200 -23.13 -13.09 5.49
CA VAL A 200 -22.16 -13.21 4.40
C VAL A 200 -20.93 -13.98 4.87
N VAL A 201 -20.39 -13.64 6.04
CA VAL A 201 -19.22 -14.30 6.62
C VAL A 201 -19.48 -15.80 6.80
N ASN A 202 -20.59 -16.15 7.45
CA ASN A 202 -20.89 -17.54 7.78
C ASN A 202 -21.20 -18.40 6.55
N TYR A 203 -21.89 -17.85 5.54
CA TYR A 203 -22.14 -18.59 4.30
C TYR A 203 -20.86 -18.90 3.53
N VAL A 204 -19.95 -17.92 3.46
CA VAL A 204 -18.66 -18.08 2.76
C VAL A 204 -17.76 -19.08 3.49
N LEU A 205 -17.75 -19.07 4.83
CA LEU A 205 -17.02 -20.05 5.65
C LEU A 205 -17.64 -21.47 5.59
N GLY A 206 -18.88 -21.60 5.12
CA GLY A 206 -19.55 -22.89 4.96
C GLY A 206 -20.37 -23.34 6.16
N ASP A 207 -20.58 -22.47 7.15
CA ASP A 207 -21.30 -22.79 8.39
C ASP A 207 -22.83 -22.81 8.21
N TYR A 208 -23.33 -22.31 7.06
CA TYR A 208 -24.76 -22.24 6.74
C TYR A 208 -25.03 -22.61 5.27
N GLU A 209 -26.24 -23.10 4.97
CA GLU A 209 -26.74 -23.36 3.60
C GLU A 209 -27.63 -22.22 3.08
N ALA A 210 -27.27 -21.64 1.94
CA ALA A 210 -27.98 -20.49 1.39
C ALA A 210 -29.45 -20.83 1.10
N ARG A 211 -30.38 -20.16 1.80
CA ARG A 211 -31.81 -20.33 1.56
C ARG A 211 -32.25 -19.52 0.34
N GLY A 212 -32.65 -20.23 -0.71
CA GLY A 212 -33.18 -19.65 -1.94
C GLY A 212 -32.16 -19.60 -3.08
N GLU A 213 -32.65 -19.85 -4.30
CA GLU A 213 -31.84 -19.99 -5.52
C GLU A 213 -30.90 -18.80 -5.74
N ARG A 214 -31.39 -17.58 -5.52
CA ARG A 214 -30.63 -16.36 -5.71
C ARG A 214 -29.42 -16.23 -4.78
N MET A 215 -29.62 -16.54 -3.49
CA MET A 215 -28.53 -16.47 -2.51
C MET A 215 -27.50 -17.59 -2.74
N ALA A 216 -27.95 -18.75 -3.23
CA ALA A 216 -27.06 -19.82 -3.64
C ALA A 216 -26.17 -19.40 -4.83
N GLN A 217 -26.73 -18.66 -5.81
CA GLN A 217 -25.96 -18.12 -6.93
C GLN A 217 -24.89 -17.12 -6.47
N TYR A 218 -25.21 -16.19 -5.56
CA TYR A 218 -24.23 -15.27 -4.99
C TYR A 218 -23.12 -16.00 -4.24
N LEU A 219 -23.49 -16.97 -3.40
CA LEU A 219 -22.52 -17.74 -2.64
C LEU A 219 -21.58 -18.53 -3.56
N ASN A 220 -22.12 -19.15 -4.60
CA ASN A 220 -21.33 -19.87 -5.60
C ASN A 220 -20.36 -18.93 -6.32
N LEU A 221 -20.82 -17.73 -6.70
CA LEU A 221 -19.99 -16.75 -7.39
C LEU A 221 -18.85 -16.24 -6.49
N VAL A 222 -19.12 -15.97 -5.21
CA VAL A 222 -18.09 -15.59 -4.23
C VAL A 222 -17.08 -16.72 -4.04
N LYS A 223 -17.53 -17.96 -3.80
CA LYS A 223 -16.65 -19.12 -3.61
C LYS A 223 -15.76 -19.36 -4.83
N THR A 224 -16.33 -19.32 -6.03
CA THR A 224 -15.59 -19.50 -7.29
C THR A 224 -14.56 -18.38 -7.50
N SER A 225 -14.89 -17.15 -7.10
CA SER A 225 -13.97 -16.01 -7.22
C SER A 225 -12.88 -16.00 -6.15
N ALA A 226 -13.15 -16.53 -4.95
CA ALA A 226 -12.22 -16.63 -3.84
C ALA A 226 -11.09 -17.65 -4.08
N VAL A 227 -11.39 -18.76 -4.77
CA VAL A 227 -10.39 -19.82 -5.10
C VAL A 227 -9.24 -19.30 -5.97
N LYS A 228 -9.41 -18.16 -6.63
CA LYS A 228 -8.38 -17.54 -7.47
C LYS A 228 -7.26 -16.84 -6.68
N PHE A 229 -7.41 -16.65 -5.36
CA PHE A 229 -6.36 -16.08 -4.50
C PHE A 229 -5.51 -17.19 -3.89
N GLN A 230 -4.22 -16.92 -3.63
CA GLN A 230 -3.37 -17.86 -2.90
C GLN A 230 -3.86 -18.04 -1.46
N ASN A 231 -4.28 -16.93 -0.84
CA ASN A 231 -4.95 -16.94 0.46
C ASN A 231 -6.20 -16.06 0.40
N PHE A 232 -7.32 -16.59 0.85
CA PHE A 232 -8.55 -15.83 1.03
C PHE A 232 -9.04 -16.03 2.46
N THR A 233 -9.35 -14.93 3.15
CA THR A 233 -9.91 -14.97 4.50
C THR A 233 -11.00 -13.92 4.60
N ILE A 234 -12.11 -14.28 5.24
CA ILE A 234 -13.18 -13.35 5.57
C ILE A 234 -13.41 -13.39 7.09
N ARG A 235 -13.57 -12.22 7.72
CA ARG A 235 -13.82 -12.10 9.15
C ARG A 235 -14.97 -11.15 9.43
N GLN A 236 -15.74 -11.50 10.46
CA GLN A 236 -16.76 -10.60 10.98
C GLN A 236 -16.11 -9.49 11.80
N ILE A 237 -16.56 -8.25 11.59
CA ILE A 237 -16.24 -7.10 12.42
C ILE A 237 -17.51 -6.44 12.99
N PRO A 238 -17.44 -5.80 14.17
CA PRO A 238 -18.53 -4.98 14.67
C PRO A 238 -18.89 -3.83 13.72
N ARG A 239 -20.17 -3.46 13.66
CA ARG A 239 -20.67 -2.44 12.72
C ARG A 239 -20.09 -1.04 12.95
N ASP A 240 -19.79 -0.70 14.20
CA ASP A 240 -19.07 0.52 14.58
C ASP A 240 -17.61 0.56 14.10
N GLN A 241 -17.05 -0.60 13.72
CA GLN A 241 -15.74 -0.71 13.08
C GLN A 241 -15.82 -0.71 11.54
N ASN A 242 -17.03 -0.82 10.95
CA ASN A 242 -17.26 -0.79 9.49
C ASN A 242 -17.82 0.56 8.98
N THR A 243 -17.50 1.66 9.65
CA THR A 243 -18.09 3.00 9.40
C THR A 243 -17.77 3.57 8.03
N GLN A 244 -16.59 3.27 7.48
CA GLN A 244 -16.19 3.76 6.15
C GLN A 244 -17.04 3.13 5.04
N ALA A 245 -17.19 1.80 5.04
CA ALA A 245 -18.03 1.10 4.08
C ALA A 245 -19.50 1.54 4.18
N TYR A 246 -20.00 1.74 5.40
CA TYR A 246 -21.34 2.26 5.64
C TYR A 246 -21.54 3.69 5.11
N THR A 247 -20.51 4.54 5.19
CA THR A 247 -20.56 5.88 4.63
C THR A 247 -20.61 5.83 3.10
N LEU A 248 -19.81 4.96 2.47
CA LEU A 248 -19.79 4.78 1.01
C LEU A 248 -21.13 4.26 0.46
N SER A 249 -21.79 3.32 1.15
CA SER A 249 -23.11 2.83 0.72
C SER A 249 -24.18 3.93 0.75
N ARG A 250 -24.13 4.82 1.75
CA ARG A 250 -25.00 6.01 1.80
C ARG A 250 -24.70 7.02 0.70
N LEU A 251 -23.42 7.26 0.39
CA LEU A 251 -23.02 8.16 -0.68
C LEU A 251 -23.50 7.67 -2.05
N ALA A 252 -23.39 6.37 -2.33
CA ALA A 252 -23.90 5.80 -3.58
C ALA A 252 -25.41 5.97 -3.76
N SER A 253 -26.15 6.02 -2.64
CA SER A 253 -27.60 6.18 -2.61
C SER A 253 -28.07 7.65 -2.68
N ALA A 254 -27.15 8.63 -2.53
CA ALA A 254 -27.48 10.05 -2.56
C ALA A 254 -27.42 10.63 -3.99
N GLU A 255 -28.26 11.63 -4.28
CA GLU A 255 -28.32 12.28 -5.61
C GLU A 255 -27.17 13.27 -5.86
N GLU A 256 -26.61 13.86 -4.80
CA GLU A 256 -25.47 14.78 -4.87
C GLU A 256 -24.27 14.24 -4.09
N THR A 257 -23.09 14.24 -4.72
CA THR A 257 -21.82 13.86 -4.11
C THR A 257 -20.99 15.11 -3.80
N ASP A 258 -21.23 15.75 -2.66
CA ASP A 258 -20.27 16.72 -2.10
C ASP A 258 -19.17 15.95 -1.36
N VAL A 259 -18.24 15.36 -2.13
CA VAL A 259 -17.15 14.56 -1.58
C VAL A 259 -15.82 15.21 -1.94
N ARG A 260 -15.11 15.73 -0.92
CA ARG A 260 -13.78 16.35 -1.05
C ARG A 260 -12.65 15.38 -1.44
N ARG A 261 -12.95 14.13 -1.78
CA ARG A 261 -12.00 13.03 -2.08
C ARG A 261 -12.50 12.17 -3.25
N PRO A 262 -11.60 11.60 -4.07
CA PRO A 262 -12.00 10.77 -5.20
C PRO A 262 -12.62 9.46 -4.71
N VAL A 263 -13.91 9.27 -4.99
CA VAL A 263 -14.65 8.01 -4.76
C VAL A 263 -15.00 7.45 -6.13
N TYR A 264 -14.63 6.20 -6.38
CA TYR A 264 -15.01 5.49 -7.61
C TYR A 264 -16.46 4.99 -7.44
N LEU A 265 -17.36 5.48 -8.29
CA LEU A 265 -18.78 5.10 -8.29
C LEU A 265 -19.09 4.24 -9.52
N GLU A 266 -19.43 2.98 -9.31
CA GLU A 266 -19.88 2.07 -10.38
C GLU A 266 -21.40 1.93 -10.35
N PHE A 267 -22.03 2.06 -11.52
CA PHE A 267 -23.45 1.81 -11.70
C PHE A 267 -23.68 0.38 -12.19
N LEU A 268 -24.24 -0.48 -11.35
CA LEU A 268 -24.61 -1.84 -11.71
C LEU A 268 -26.05 -1.86 -12.23
N LYS A 269 -26.19 -1.96 -13.56
CA LYS A 269 -27.50 -2.06 -14.22
C LYS A 269 -28.25 -3.33 -13.80
N ASP A 270 -27.54 -4.45 -13.75
CA ASP A 270 -28.06 -5.77 -13.44
C ASP A 270 -27.27 -6.40 -12.29
N ARG A 271 -27.85 -7.43 -11.65
CA ARG A 271 -27.17 -8.18 -10.57
C ARG A 271 -25.96 -8.95 -11.13
N SER A 272 -24.88 -9.06 -10.35
CA SER A 272 -23.68 -9.80 -10.75
C SER A 272 -23.93 -11.29 -11.04
N ILE A 273 -24.99 -11.86 -10.45
CA ILE A 273 -25.44 -13.24 -10.70
C ILE A 273 -26.21 -13.42 -12.01
N SER A 274 -26.71 -12.34 -12.61
CA SER A 274 -27.43 -12.37 -13.90
C SER A 274 -26.50 -12.18 -15.09
N SER A 275 -25.44 -11.40 -14.92
CA SER A 275 -24.40 -11.16 -15.92
C SER A 275 -23.08 -10.92 -15.19
N PRO A 276 -22.12 -11.86 -15.19
CA PRO A 276 -20.81 -11.63 -14.60
C PRO A 276 -20.13 -10.52 -15.40
N ALA A 277 -19.99 -9.33 -14.82
CA ALA A 277 -19.33 -8.22 -15.49
C ALA A 277 -17.84 -8.56 -15.75
N GLU A 278 -17.46 -8.72 -17.02
CA GLU A 278 -16.09 -8.57 -17.47
C GLU A 278 -15.82 -7.06 -17.58
N ILE A 279 -14.82 -6.54 -16.88
CA ILE A 279 -14.46 -5.12 -16.97
C ILE A 279 -13.54 -4.93 -18.18
N GLU A 280 -13.97 -4.15 -19.16
CA GLU A 280 -13.07 -3.44 -20.07
C GLU A 280 -12.46 -2.25 -19.31
N ILE A 281 -11.15 -2.29 -19.10
CA ILE A 281 -10.40 -1.19 -18.50
C ILE A 281 -10.30 -0.07 -19.53
N ILE A 282 -10.98 1.05 -19.29
CA ILE A 282 -10.61 2.31 -19.94
C ILE A 282 -9.47 2.90 -19.11
N GLU A 283 -8.25 2.71 -19.58
CA GLU A 283 -7.09 3.45 -19.06
C GLU A 283 -7.32 4.94 -19.37
N GLN A 284 -7.66 5.74 -18.36
CA GLN A 284 -7.35 7.16 -18.39
C GLN A 284 -6.15 7.38 -17.50
N GLU A 285 -5.01 7.67 -18.14
CA GLU A 285 -3.85 8.24 -17.48
C GLU A 285 -4.27 9.51 -16.72
N PRO A 286 -3.86 9.68 -15.44
CA PRO A 286 -3.98 10.97 -14.80
C PRO A 286 -3.10 11.98 -15.54
N CYS A 287 -3.68 13.12 -15.93
CA CYS A 287 -2.96 14.30 -16.42
C CYS A 287 -1.77 14.67 -15.53
#